data_AF-A0A2J8A1H7-F1
#
_entry.id   AF-A0A2J8A1H7-F1
#
_cell.length_a   1.000
_cell.length_b   1.000
_cell.length_c   1.000
_cell.angle_alpha   90.00
_cell.angle_beta   90.00
_cell.angle_gamma   90.00
#
_symmetry.space_group_name_H-M   'P 1'
#
loop_
_entity.id
_entity.type
_entity.pdbx_description
1 polymer ?
#
loop_
_entity_poly.entity_id
_entity_poly.type
_entity_poly.pdbx_seq_one_letter_code
_entity_poly.pdbx_strand_id
1 'polypeptide(L)'
;MGHNTKVNFKIRNNYEVSARFNSQGTEYDFNMKHWKRTGEVEVDFNYFAGLLTGKFPSGALETEFGATTVVTSPEGVQTITITRSAEQALNILKYAVVEVFRCAEEIICQNRRSVVDYAIMHREQGKQSTYEEYIHLVACHCLVHSNFHAPNVVFPPVDFCTVEQDYMPGALGCIHQLEEDTD
;
A
#
# COMPACT_ATOMS: atom_id res chain seq x y z
N MET A 1 16.05 18.92 -2.74
CA MET A 1 16.15 19.11 -1.27
C MET A 1 15.38 17.97 -0.63
N GLY A 2 16.00 17.20 0.25
CA GLY A 2 15.29 16.14 0.99
C GLY A 2 14.35 16.77 2.01
N HIS A 3 13.09 16.33 2.03
CA HIS A 3 12.15 16.72 3.07
C HIS A 3 12.21 15.69 4.20
N ASN A 4 12.55 16.12 5.41
CA ASN A 4 12.47 15.23 6.57
C ASN A 4 11.02 15.16 7.05
N THR A 5 10.36 14.04 6.77
CA THR A 5 8.99 13.77 7.24
C THR A 5 9.04 13.07 8.59
N LYS A 6 8.52 13.72 9.64
CA LYS A 6 8.35 13.07 10.95
C LYS A 6 7.10 12.21 10.93
N VAL A 7 7.26 10.92 11.21
CA VAL A 7 6.17 9.94 11.29
C VAL A 7 6.00 9.50 12.75
N ASN A 8 4.77 9.59 13.27
CA ASN A 8 4.39 9.03 14.55
C ASN A 8 3.48 7.83 14.31
N PHE A 9 3.94 6.61 14.62
CA PHE A 9 3.13 5.41 14.42
C PHE A 9 2.87 4.65 15.73
N LYS A 10 1.74 3.94 15.75
CA LYS A 10 1.29 3.07 16.84
C LYS A 10 1.03 1.69 16.25
N ILE A 11 1.69 0.68 16.80
CA ILE A 11 1.47 -0.73 16.46
C ILE A 11 0.61 -1.34 17.57
N ARG A 12 -0.53 -1.94 17.19
CA ARG A 12 -1.41 -2.64 18.12
C ARG A 12 -0.97 -4.11 18.28
N ASN A 13 -1.44 -4.77 19.34
CA ASN A 13 -1.14 -6.19 19.59
C ASN A 13 -1.68 -7.14 18.50
N ASN A 14 -2.64 -6.68 17.69
CA ASN A 14 -3.12 -7.40 16.52
C ASN A 14 -2.35 -7.02 15.24
N TYR A 15 -1.18 -6.38 15.33
CA TYR A 15 -0.34 -5.93 14.22
C TYR A 15 -0.94 -4.86 13.30
N GLU A 16 -2.09 -4.31 13.65
CA GLU A 16 -2.60 -3.10 12.99
C GLU A 16 -1.69 -1.92 13.30
N VAL A 17 -1.31 -1.19 12.26
CA VAL A 17 -0.48 0.02 12.40
C VAL A 17 -1.28 1.24 11.99
N SER A 18 -1.30 2.25 12.86
CA SER A 18 -1.78 3.60 12.54
C SER A 18 -0.61 4.56 12.60
N ALA A 19 -0.39 5.33 11.54
CA ALA A 19 0.72 6.26 11.43
C ALA A 19 0.24 7.64 10.99
N ARG A 20 0.62 8.67 11.75
CA ARG A 20 0.35 10.08 11.44
C ARG A 20 1.61 10.75 10.94
N PHE A 21 1.49 11.56 9.91
CA PHE A 21 2.60 12.33 9.37
C PHE A 21 2.10 13.62 8.74
N ASN A 22 2.97 14.62 8.69
CA ASN A 22 2.69 15.87 7.98
C ASN A 22 3.41 15.84 6.64
N SER A 23 2.68 16.08 5.56
CA SER A 23 3.25 16.27 4.23
C SER A 23 2.71 17.57 3.65
N GLN A 24 3.65 18.47 3.32
CA GLN A 24 3.35 19.75 2.68
C GLN A 24 2.31 20.60 3.42
N GLY A 25 2.36 20.61 4.76
CA GLY A 25 1.49 21.41 5.61
C GLY A 25 0.15 20.75 5.94
N THR A 26 -0.15 19.58 5.38
CA THR A 26 -1.36 18.81 5.68
C THR A 26 -1.01 17.57 6.50
N GLU A 27 -1.81 17.26 7.52
CA GLU A 27 -1.68 16.02 8.29
C GLU A 27 -2.43 14.90 7.60
N TYR A 28 -1.79 13.73 7.51
CA TYR A 28 -2.35 12.52 6.93
C TYR A 28 -2.25 11.35 7.90
N ASP A 29 -3.23 10.46 7.82
CA ASP A 29 -3.31 9.22 8.59
C ASP A 29 -3.21 8.01 7.66
N PHE A 30 -2.16 7.20 7.83
CA PHE A 30 -2.04 5.88 7.22
C PHE A 30 -2.52 4.81 8.20
N ASN A 31 -3.48 3.99 7.76
CA ASN A 31 -4.00 2.87 8.52
C ASN A 31 -3.68 1.56 7.80
N MET A 32 -2.63 0.88 8.25
CA MET A 32 -2.12 -0.34 7.66
C MET A 32 -2.75 -1.54 8.37
N LYS A 33 -3.76 -2.13 7.73
CA LYS A 33 -4.49 -3.31 8.23
C LYS A 33 -4.10 -4.61 7.54
N HIS A 34 -3.25 -4.55 6.51
CA HIS A 34 -2.82 -5.72 5.74
C HIS A 34 -2.03 -6.74 6.58
N TRP A 35 -1.40 -6.28 7.67
CA TRP A 35 -0.69 -7.16 8.60
C TRP A 35 -1.54 -7.60 9.78
N LYS A 36 -2.81 -7.17 9.83
CA LYS A 36 -3.67 -7.37 11.00
C LYS A 36 -3.91 -8.85 11.24
N ARG A 37 -3.66 -9.31 12.46
CA ARG A 37 -4.05 -10.64 12.92
C ARG A 37 -5.58 -10.77 12.94
N THR A 38 -6.14 -11.55 12.03
CA THR A 38 -7.57 -11.86 11.92
C THR A 38 -7.84 -13.27 12.45
N GLY A 39 -8.33 -13.37 13.69
CA GLY A 39 -8.72 -14.65 14.29
C GLY A 39 -7.57 -15.65 14.48
N GLU A 40 -7.87 -16.95 14.33
CA GLU A 40 -6.94 -18.09 14.49
C GLU A 40 -5.93 -18.24 13.33
N VAL A 41 -6.08 -17.45 12.27
CA VAL A 41 -5.32 -17.62 11.03
C VAL A 41 -4.28 -16.51 10.94
N GLU A 42 -3.05 -16.80 11.39
CA GLU A 42 -1.88 -15.90 11.29
C GLU A 42 -1.33 -15.73 9.85
N VAL A 43 -2.08 -16.15 8.83
CA VAL A 43 -1.57 -16.34 7.46
C VAL A 43 -1.05 -15.04 6.85
N ASP A 44 -1.72 -13.90 7.06
CA ASP A 44 -1.34 -12.64 6.41
C ASP A 44 0.00 -12.08 6.94
N PHE A 45 0.21 -12.13 8.26
CA PHE A 45 1.48 -11.68 8.85
C PHE A 45 2.61 -12.66 8.54
N ASN A 46 2.37 -13.97 8.65
CA ASN A 46 3.41 -14.97 8.39
C ASN A 46 3.84 -14.99 6.92
N TYR A 47 2.89 -14.80 6.00
CA TYR A 47 3.18 -14.63 4.57
C TYR A 47 4.07 -13.41 4.34
N PHE A 48 3.64 -12.24 4.83
CA PHE A 48 4.41 -11.00 4.72
C PHE A 48 5.82 -11.12 5.32
N ALA A 49 5.91 -11.68 6.52
CA ALA A 49 7.17 -11.86 7.22
C ALA A 49 8.09 -12.85 6.49
N GLY A 50 7.52 -13.86 5.81
CA GLY A 50 8.25 -14.76 4.91
C GLY A 50 8.84 -14.03 3.70
N LEU A 51 8.08 -13.12 3.07
CA LEU A 51 8.58 -12.27 1.99
C LEU A 51 9.76 -11.40 2.45
N LEU A 52 9.63 -10.78 3.64
CA LEU A 52 10.70 -9.97 4.22
C LEU A 52 11.95 -10.80 4.49
N THR A 53 11.84 -11.98 5.10
CA THR A 53 13.01 -12.82 5.36
C THR A 53 13.63 -13.34 4.07
N GLY A 54 12.84 -13.60 3.03
CA GLY A 54 13.32 -13.98 1.70
C GLY A 54 14.09 -12.86 0.97
N LYS A 55 13.84 -11.58 1.30
CA LYS A 55 14.58 -10.43 0.76
C LYS A 55 16.05 -10.43 1.17
N PHE A 56 16.37 -10.98 2.34
CA PHE A 56 17.72 -10.93 2.91
C PHE A 56 18.43 -12.28 2.78
N PRO A 57 19.76 -12.28 2.56
CA PRO A 57 20.53 -13.51 2.55
C PRO A 57 20.44 -14.22 3.92
N SER A 58 20.37 -15.55 3.89
CA SER A 58 20.22 -16.40 5.08
C SER A 58 21.24 -16.06 6.17
N GLY A 59 20.78 -15.94 7.41
CA GLY A 59 21.61 -15.61 8.57
C GLY A 59 21.85 -14.12 8.84
N ALA A 60 21.62 -13.21 7.89
CA ALA A 60 21.95 -11.80 8.10
C ALA A 60 21.08 -11.12 9.16
N LEU A 61 19.83 -11.57 9.35
CA LEU A 61 18.83 -10.89 10.18
C LEU A 61 17.98 -11.85 11.02
N GLU A 62 18.44 -13.08 11.24
CA GLU A 62 17.71 -14.07 12.05
C GLU A 62 17.50 -13.62 13.50
N THR A 63 18.45 -12.86 14.04
CA THR A 63 18.36 -12.25 15.37
C THR A 63 17.31 -11.16 15.42
N GLU A 64 17.17 -10.37 14.35
CA GLU A 64 16.29 -9.19 14.30
C GLU A 64 14.86 -9.52 13.88
N PHE A 65 14.67 -10.46 12.95
CA PHE A 65 13.38 -10.79 12.31
C PHE A 65 12.97 -12.27 12.51
N GLY A 66 13.77 -13.06 13.21
CA GLY A 66 13.51 -14.47 13.48
C GLY A 66 14.00 -15.40 12.37
N ALA A 67 13.95 -16.70 12.66
CA ALA A 67 14.48 -17.73 11.79
C ALA A 67 13.37 -18.47 11.05
N THR A 68 13.65 -18.81 9.78
CA THR A 68 12.82 -19.70 8.99
C THR A 68 13.56 -21.03 8.87
N THR A 69 12.96 -22.11 9.39
CA THR A 69 13.53 -23.44 9.32
C THR A 69 12.72 -24.30 8.35
N VAL A 70 13.40 -24.89 7.37
CA VAL A 70 12.77 -25.85 6.45
C VAL A 70 13.00 -27.24 7.03
N VAL A 71 11.94 -27.83 7.57
CA VAL A 71 11.96 -29.21 8.07
C VAL A 71 11.51 -30.11 6.94
N THR A 72 12.41 -30.93 6.43
CA THR A 72 12.06 -31.97 5.46
C THR A 72 11.61 -33.20 6.23
N SER A 73 10.34 -33.56 6.08
CA SER A 73 9.80 -34.78 6.67
C SER A 73 10.42 -36.03 6.03
N PRO A 74 10.36 -37.20 6.70
CA PRO A 74 10.84 -38.46 6.14
C PRO A 74 10.19 -38.85 4.79
N GLU A 75 9.02 -38.29 4.49
CA GLU A 75 8.24 -38.52 3.27
C GLU A 75 8.63 -37.55 2.14
N GLY A 76 9.63 -36.70 2.35
CA GLY A 76 10.11 -35.71 1.36
C GLY A 76 9.27 -34.43 1.30
N VAL A 77 8.22 -34.30 2.12
CA VAL A 77 7.43 -33.07 2.23
C VAL A 77 8.24 -32.03 3.01
N GLN A 78 8.52 -30.88 2.40
CA GLN A 78 9.15 -29.75 3.07
C GLN A 78 8.09 -28.93 3.81
N THR A 79 8.26 -28.79 5.12
CA THR A 79 7.46 -27.92 5.96
C THR A 79 8.29 -26.72 6.35
N ILE A 80 7.80 -25.51 6.06
CA ILE A 80 8.45 -24.27 6.48
C ILE A 80 7.91 -23.91 7.85
N THR A 81 8.74 -24.05 8.87
CA THR A 81 8.44 -23.60 10.24
C THR A 81 9.04 -22.24 10.44
N ILE A 82 8.24 -21.29 10.92
CA ILE A 82 8.72 -19.95 11.20
C ILE A 82 8.63 -19.67 12.68
N THR A 83 9.77 -19.36 13.30
CA THR A 83 9.86 -19.13 14.74
C THR A 83 10.28 -17.69 15.00
N ARG A 84 9.44 -16.94 15.72
CA ARG A 84 9.68 -15.52 16.04
C ARG A 84 9.26 -15.18 17.46
N SER A 85 10.02 -14.31 18.11
CA SER A 85 9.60 -13.66 19.35
C SER A 85 8.66 -12.49 19.06
N ALA A 86 7.92 -12.03 20.08
CA ALA A 86 7.08 -10.83 19.95
C ALA A 86 7.90 -9.58 19.57
N GLU A 87 9.14 -9.48 20.05
CA GLU A 87 10.05 -8.39 19.71
C GLU A 87 10.46 -8.44 18.23
N GLN A 88 10.77 -9.62 17.70
CA GLN A 88 11.10 -9.81 16.29
C GLN A 88 9.91 -9.45 15.40
N ALA A 89 8.69 -9.83 15.79
CA ALA A 89 7.48 -9.41 15.07
C ALA A 89 7.31 -7.88 15.05
N LEU A 90 7.61 -7.20 16.16
CA LEU A 90 7.60 -5.73 16.21
C LEU A 90 8.68 -5.11 15.33
N ASN A 91 9.89 -5.69 15.27
CA ASN A 91 10.96 -5.19 14.41
C ASN A 91 10.62 -5.30 12.93
N ILE A 92 10.02 -6.42 12.52
CA ILE A 92 9.47 -6.63 11.17
C ILE A 92 8.49 -5.50 10.82
N LEU A 93 7.50 -5.24 11.69
CA LEU A 93 6.50 -4.21 11.45
C LEU A 93 7.11 -2.80 11.41
N LYS A 94 8.05 -2.48 12.30
CA LYS A 94 8.75 -1.19 12.28
C LYS A 94 9.49 -0.97 10.96
N TYR A 95 10.24 -1.97 10.51
CA TYR A 95 10.97 -1.92 9.25
C TYR A 95 10.01 -1.75 8.06
N ALA A 96 8.95 -2.55 8.03
CA ALA A 96 7.91 -2.49 7.00
C ALA A 96 7.26 -1.11 6.89
N VAL A 97 6.90 -0.51 8.03
CA VAL A 97 6.29 0.82 8.09
C VAL A 97 7.21 1.86 7.48
N VAL A 98 8.51 1.83 7.83
CA VAL A 98 9.50 2.76 7.25
C VAL A 98 9.58 2.61 5.72
N GLU A 99 9.63 1.38 5.22
CA GLU A 99 9.69 1.11 3.78
C GLU A 99 8.39 1.53 3.07
N VAL A 100 7.21 1.36 3.68
CA VAL A 100 5.93 1.87 3.16
C VAL A 100 5.95 3.38 3.04
N PHE A 101 6.45 4.09 4.06
CA PHE A 101 6.56 5.56 4.01
C PHE A 101 7.53 6.04 2.94
N ARG A 102 8.69 5.38 2.83
CA ARG A 102 9.66 5.68 1.78
C ARG A 102 9.07 5.46 0.38
N CYS A 103 8.38 4.34 0.18
CA CYS A 103 7.71 4.04 -1.08
C CYS A 103 6.62 5.07 -1.40
N ALA A 104 5.79 5.44 -0.41
CA ALA A 104 4.77 6.47 -0.57
C ALA A 104 5.37 7.83 -0.95
N GLU A 105 6.48 8.23 -0.31
CA GLU A 105 7.19 9.47 -0.65
C GLU A 105 7.72 9.44 -2.09
N GLU A 106 8.30 8.32 -2.52
CA GLU A 106 8.76 8.13 -3.90
C GLU A 106 7.61 8.24 -4.91
N ILE A 107 6.46 7.60 -4.62
CA ILE A 107 5.24 7.72 -5.45
C ILE A 107 4.77 9.17 -5.53
N ILE A 108 4.68 9.88 -4.40
CA ILE A 108 4.26 11.29 -4.34
C ILE A 108 5.23 12.16 -5.15
N CYS A 109 6.53 11.93 -5.02
CA CYS A 109 7.56 12.72 -5.69
C CYS A 109 7.54 12.55 -7.21
N GLN A 110 7.30 11.33 -7.69
CA GLN A 110 7.29 10.99 -9.12
C GLN A 110 5.95 11.35 -9.78
N ASN A 111 4.83 11.12 -9.10
CA ASN A 111 3.48 11.24 -9.67
C ASN A 111 2.70 12.45 -9.12
N ARG A 112 3.37 13.56 -8.81
CA ARG A 112 2.82 14.72 -8.06
C ARG A 112 1.39 15.15 -8.42
N ARG A 113 1.01 15.09 -9.70
CA ARG A 113 -0.30 15.53 -10.20
C ARG A 113 -1.36 14.44 -10.25
N SER A 114 -0.95 13.17 -10.16
CA SER A 114 -1.77 11.97 -10.39
C SER A 114 -1.46 10.89 -9.36
N VAL A 115 -1.09 11.27 -8.13
CA VAL A 115 -0.70 10.35 -7.05
C VAL A 115 -1.83 9.35 -6.78
N VAL A 116 -3.07 9.85 -6.70
CA VAL A 116 -4.25 9.03 -6.41
C VAL A 116 -4.57 8.11 -7.59
N ASP A 117 -4.56 8.61 -8.83
CA ASP A 117 -4.83 7.78 -10.02
C ASP A 117 -3.80 6.65 -10.16
N TYR A 118 -2.52 6.98 -9.97
CA TYR A 118 -1.44 6.00 -9.93
C TYR A 118 -1.70 4.94 -8.86
N ALA A 119 -2.01 5.38 -7.63
CA ALA A 119 -2.23 4.48 -6.51
C ALA A 119 -3.46 3.59 -6.71
N ILE A 120 -4.54 4.08 -7.34
CA ILE A 120 -5.72 3.28 -7.69
C ILE A 120 -5.35 2.22 -8.73
N MET A 121 -4.73 2.63 -9.85
CA MET A 121 -4.36 1.73 -10.94
C MET A 121 -3.46 0.58 -10.46
N HIS A 122 -2.40 0.91 -9.70
CA HIS A 122 -1.47 -0.09 -9.20
C HIS A 122 -2.05 -0.93 -8.06
N ARG A 123 -3.01 -0.40 -7.30
CA ARG A 123 -3.72 -1.19 -6.29
C ARG A 123 -4.61 -2.27 -6.92
N GLU A 124 -5.26 -1.97 -8.03
CA GLU A 124 -6.16 -2.91 -8.72
C GLU A 124 -5.40 -3.99 -9.51
N GLN A 125 -4.23 -3.64 -10.04
CA GLN A 125 -3.41 -4.54 -10.86
C GLN A 125 -2.24 -5.18 -10.10
N GLY A 126 -2.03 -4.78 -8.84
CA GLY A 126 -0.85 -5.13 -8.07
C GLY A 126 -0.78 -6.62 -7.74
N LYS A 127 0.41 -7.18 -7.91
CA LYS A 127 0.77 -8.51 -7.42
C LYS A 127 1.38 -8.38 -6.02
N GLN A 128 1.46 -9.49 -5.30
CA GLN A 128 2.07 -9.54 -3.96
C GLN A 128 3.16 -10.62 -3.89
N SER A 129 3.80 -10.94 -5.02
CA SER A 129 4.69 -12.10 -5.11
C SER A 129 6.07 -11.86 -4.52
N THR A 130 6.50 -10.59 -4.47
CA THR A 130 7.75 -10.16 -3.84
C THR A 130 7.50 -9.19 -2.70
N TYR A 131 8.51 -8.99 -1.85
CA TYR A 131 8.44 -8.02 -0.77
C TYR A 131 8.21 -6.60 -1.29
N GLU A 132 8.92 -6.22 -2.36
CA GLU A 132 8.83 -4.89 -2.96
C GLU A 132 7.44 -4.62 -3.52
N GLU A 133 6.86 -5.60 -4.23
CA GLU A 133 5.49 -5.54 -4.73
C GLU A 133 4.49 -5.38 -3.58
N TYR A 134 4.68 -6.15 -2.50
CA TYR A 134 3.82 -6.06 -1.32
C TYR A 134 3.88 -4.67 -0.67
N ILE A 135 5.08 -4.12 -0.44
CA ILE A 135 5.25 -2.78 0.15
C ILE A 135 4.64 -1.71 -0.74
N HIS A 136 4.85 -1.80 -2.05
CA HIS A 136 4.26 -0.89 -3.02
C HIS A 136 2.74 -0.91 -2.97
N LEU A 137 2.14 -2.10 -2.89
CA LEU A 137 0.69 -2.24 -2.78
C LEU A 137 0.15 -1.63 -1.48
N VAL A 138 0.81 -1.86 -0.34
CA VAL A 138 0.42 -1.27 0.94
C VAL A 138 0.54 0.26 0.90
N ALA A 139 1.59 0.79 0.28
CA ALA A 139 1.75 2.24 0.09
C ALA A 139 0.64 2.82 -0.77
N CYS A 140 0.31 2.19 -1.91
CA CYS A 140 -0.81 2.60 -2.77
C CYS A 140 -2.14 2.56 -2.01
N HIS A 141 -2.40 1.49 -1.26
CA HIS A 141 -3.60 1.40 -0.43
C HIS A 141 -3.69 2.53 0.59
N CYS A 142 -2.59 2.85 1.27
CA CYS A 142 -2.55 3.96 2.23
C CYS A 142 -2.84 5.31 1.57
N LEU A 143 -2.25 5.59 0.41
CA LEU A 143 -2.45 6.84 -0.34
C LEU A 143 -3.91 7.02 -0.79
N VAL A 144 -4.55 5.95 -1.27
CA VAL A 144 -5.96 5.97 -1.69
C VAL A 144 -6.88 6.24 -0.49
N HIS A 145 -6.62 5.60 0.65
CA HIS A 145 -7.50 5.71 1.83
C HIS A 145 -7.22 6.91 2.72
N SER A 146 -6.09 7.60 2.56
CA SER A 146 -5.77 8.81 3.34
C SER A 146 -6.38 10.09 2.77
N ASN A 147 -7.28 9.99 1.78
CA ASN A 147 -7.80 11.13 1.01
C ASN A 147 -6.67 12.09 0.60
N PHE A 148 -5.58 11.52 0.06
CA PHE A 148 -4.40 12.31 -0.25
C PHE A 148 -4.73 13.35 -1.32
N HIS A 149 -4.73 14.63 -0.95
CA HIS A 149 -4.97 15.71 -1.90
C HIS A 149 -3.67 16.06 -2.61
N ALA A 150 -3.77 16.28 -3.93
CA ALA A 150 -2.65 16.81 -4.68
C ALA A 150 -2.23 18.15 -4.06
N PRO A 151 -0.95 18.31 -3.68
CA PRO A 151 -0.52 19.50 -2.98
C PRO A 151 -0.65 20.73 -3.87
N ASN A 152 -1.07 21.85 -3.26
CA ASN A 152 -1.31 23.13 -3.93
C ASN A 152 -2.45 23.10 -4.97
N VAL A 153 -3.33 22.09 -4.93
CA VAL A 153 -4.55 22.07 -5.74
C VAL A 153 -5.74 22.43 -4.86
N VAL A 154 -6.40 23.54 -5.17
CA VAL A 154 -7.67 23.92 -4.54
C VAL A 154 -8.78 23.19 -5.31
N PHE A 155 -9.58 22.40 -4.59
CA PHE A 155 -10.78 21.76 -5.14
C PHE A 155 -12.00 22.57 -4.71
N PRO A 156 -12.43 23.60 -5.48
CA PRO A 156 -13.65 24.33 -5.15
C PRO A 156 -14.85 23.37 -5.20
N PRO A 157 -15.87 23.56 -4.35
CA PRO A 157 -17.11 22.82 -4.45
C PRO A 157 -17.72 23.05 -5.83
N VAL A 158 -18.17 21.97 -6.48
CA VAL A 158 -18.97 22.07 -7.70
C VAL A 158 -20.40 22.33 -7.28
N ASP A 159 -20.90 23.54 -7.56
CA ASP A 159 -22.30 23.85 -7.38
C ASP A 159 -23.11 23.05 -8.41
N PHE A 160 -23.94 22.13 -7.92
CA PHE A 160 -24.89 21.45 -8.79
C PHE A 160 -25.94 22.45 -9.26
N CYS A 161 -26.20 22.48 -10.57
CA CYS A 161 -27.30 23.26 -11.11
C CYS A 161 -28.61 22.71 -10.54
N THR A 162 -29.27 23.51 -9.69
CA THR A 162 -30.57 23.17 -9.08
C THR A 162 -31.74 23.54 -9.98
N VAL A 163 -31.47 24.21 -11.10
CA VAL A 163 -32.47 24.55 -12.11
C VAL A 163 -32.63 23.37 -13.04
N GLU A 164 -33.87 22.91 -13.20
CA GLU A 164 -34.24 21.89 -14.17
C GLU A 164 -33.85 22.39 -15.58
N GLN A 165 -32.87 21.75 -16.20
CA GLN A 165 -32.47 22.05 -17.57
C GLN A 165 -33.17 21.08 -18.51
N ASP A 166 -33.73 21.61 -19.59
CA ASP A 166 -34.27 20.78 -20.66
C ASP A 166 -33.16 19.87 -21.20
N TYR A 167 -33.37 18.56 -21.13
CA TYR A 167 -32.45 17.57 -21.67
C TYR A 167 -32.29 17.81 -23.18
N MET A 168 -31.10 18.23 -23.62
CA MET A 168 -30.80 18.41 -25.04
C MET A 168 -30.24 17.09 -25.62
N PRO A 169 -30.99 16.38 -26.49
CA PRO A 169 -30.57 15.07 -27.01
C PRO A 169 -29.26 15.13 -27.83
N GLY A 170 -28.88 16.30 -28.33
CA GLY A 170 -27.64 16.50 -29.09
C GLY A 170 -26.37 16.63 -28.25
N ALA A 171 -26.45 16.78 -26.92
CA ALA A 171 -25.27 16.97 -26.07
C ALA A 171 -24.40 15.71 -25.92
N LEU A 172 -24.92 14.54 -26.28
CA LEU A 172 -24.20 13.25 -26.29
C LEU A 172 -23.58 12.92 -27.67
N GLY A 173 -23.76 13.79 -28.67
CA GLY A 173 -23.51 13.50 -30.10
C GLY A 173 -22.08 13.68 -30.62
N CYS A 174 -21.04 13.47 -29.78
CA CYS A 174 -19.64 13.44 -30.25
C CYS A 174 -18.91 12.14 -29.88
N ILE A 175 -19.64 11.01 -29.78
CA ILE A 175 -19.00 9.70 -29.91
C ILE A 175 -19.06 9.39 -31.40
N HIS A 176 -17.94 9.67 -32.09
CA HIS A 176 -17.77 9.42 -33.52
C HIS A 176 -18.29 8.03 -33.90
N GLN A 177 -19.32 8.01 -34.75
CA GLN A 177 -19.55 6.91 -35.68
C GLN A 177 -18.29 6.81 -36.56
N LEU A 178 -17.49 5.77 -36.33
CA LEU A 178 -16.65 5.20 -37.38
C LEU A 178 -17.60 4.38 -38.26
N GLU A 179 -18.31 5.05 -39.16
CA GLU A 179 -18.92 4.37 -40.30
C GLU A 179 -17.87 4.27 -41.41
N GLU A 180 -17.64 3.00 -41.75
CA GLU A 180 -17.22 2.43 -43.02
C GLU A 180 -17.18 3.40 -44.20
N ASP A 181 -16.02 3.50 -44.85
CA ASP A 181 -15.95 3.67 -46.30
C ASP A 181 -14.54 3.25 -46.77
N THR A 182 -14.46 2.11 -47.45
CA THR A 182 -13.51 1.90 -48.56
C THR A 182 -13.90 0.65 -49.35
N ASP A 183 -14.57 0.92 -50.48
CA ASP A 183 -14.62 0.24 -51.79
C ASP A 183 -14.84 -1.29 -51.91
#